data_AF-A0A726CZA2-F1
#
_entry.id   AF-A0A726CZA2-F1
#
_cell.length_a   1.000
_cell.length_b   1.000
_cell.length_c   1.000
_cell.angle_alpha   90.00
_cell.angle_beta   90.00
_cell.angle_gamma   90.00
#
_symmetry.space_group_name_H-M   'P 1'
#
loop_
_entity.id
_entity.type
_entity.pdbx_description
1 polymer ?
#
loop_
_entity_poly.entity_id
_entity_poly.type
_entity_poly.pdbx_seq_one_letter_code
_entity_poly.pdbx_strand_id
1 'polypeptide(L)'
;MTAMSKPLIYDAAIARWGYDAQVLTVAEECNELAAACARFVNHKANGNSVAEEAADVEIMIEQLRHNGMDAMIEQHKTRKLNRLARRVGLDSEPASVFSPSVRELLSEAGDALDMAESLYIDINASNRHAAAQTRMAIGLLMQAAQKMISEQQRREQKA
;
A
#
# COMPACT_ATOMS: atom_id res chain seq x y z
N MET A 1 -29.61 10.85 -0.54
CA MET A 1 -28.22 10.83 -0.05
C MET A 1 -27.38 10.07 -1.05
N THR A 2 -26.54 10.76 -1.82
CA THR A 2 -25.49 10.11 -2.60
C THR A 2 -24.48 9.51 -1.63
N ALA A 3 -24.16 8.22 -1.78
CA ALA A 3 -23.10 7.60 -0.99
C ALA A 3 -21.79 8.35 -1.22
N MET A 4 -21.11 8.79 -0.16
CA MET A 4 -19.78 9.39 -0.30
C MET A 4 -18.80 8.32 -0.79
N SER A 5 -17.95 8.66 -1.76
CA SER A 5 -16.92 7.75 -2.26
C SER A 5 -15.76 7.66 -1.27
N LYS A 6 -15.19 6.46 -1.11
CA LYS A 6 -14.02 6.21 -0.26
C LYS A 6 -12.86 7.21 -0.50
N PRO A 7 -12.46 7.51 -1.76
CA PRO A 7 -11.37 8.45 -2.01
C PRO A 7 -11.61 9.84 -1.40
N LEU A 8 -12.83 10.38 -1.50
CA LEU A 8 -13.16 11.69 -0.93
C LEU A 8 -13.04 11.70 0.61
N ILE A 9 -13.40 10.60 1.26
CA ILE A 9 -13.26 10.45 2.71
C ILE A 9 -11.77 10.42 3.09
N TYR A 10 -10.94 9.69 2.35
CA TYR A 10 -9.51 9.60 2.61
C TYR A 10 -8.79 10.93 2.35
N ASP A 11 -9.15 11.64 1.28
CA ASP A 11 -8.68 12.99 0.98
C ASP A 11 -9.04 13.97 2.11
N ALA A 12 -10.27 13.91 2.61
CA ALA A 12 -10.71 14.73 3.74
C ALA A 12 -9.96 14.37 5.03
N ALA A 13 -9.69 13.08 5.27
CA ALA A 13 -8.95 12.62 6.43
C ALA A 13 -7.50 13.12 6.41
N ILE A 14 -6.81 12.98 5.28
CA ILE A 14 -5.41 13.44 5.16
C ILE A 14 -5.36 14.97 5.19
N ALA A 15 -6.38 15.65 4.66
CA ALA A 15 -6.56 17.10 4.77
C ALA A 15 -6.78 17.57 6.23
N ARG A 16 -7.47 16.77 7.04
CA ARG A 16 -7.78 17.14 8.43
C ARG A 16 -6.63 16.87 9.40
N TRP A 17 -6.02 15.69 9.33
CA TRP A 17 -5.10 15.21 10.38
C TRP A 17 -3.64 15.09 9.91
N GLY A 18 -3.41 14.97 8.61
CA GLY A 18 -2.06 14.83 8.05
C GLY A 18 -1.49 13.41 8.13
N TYR A 19 -0.39 13.19 7.41
CA TYR A 19 0.15 11.85 7.15
C TYR A 19 0.67 11.16 8.42
N ASP A 20 1.46 11.86 9.22
CA ASP A 20 2.07 11.28 10.42
C ASP A 20 1.02 10.85 11.45
N ALA A 21 -0.06 11.64 11.60
CA ALA A 21 -1.19 11.28 12.46
C ALA A 21 -1.89 10.02 11.97
N GLN A 22 -2.10 9.87 10.65
CA GLN A 22 -2.68 8.64 10.09
C GLN A 22 -1.79 7.42 10.30
N VAL A 23 -0.47 7.57 10.17
CA VAL A 23 0.48 6.47 10.46
C VAL A 23 0.42 6.07 11.93
N LEU A 24 0.27 7.03 12.85
CA LEU A 24 0.07 6.74 14.26
C LEU A 24 -1.26 6.00 14.50
N THR A 25 -2.35 6.46 13.89
CA THR A 25 -3.66 5.79 13.99
C THR A 25 -3.60 4.35 13.46
N VAL A 26 -2.87 4.06 12.38
CA VAL A 26 -2.65 2.67 11.92
C VAL A 26 -2.08 1.79 13.05
N ALA A 27 -1.14 2.33 13.83
CA ALA A 27 -0.57 1.60 14.96
C ALA A 27 -1.56 1.44 16.12
N GLU A 28 -2.40 2.44 16.37
CA GLU A 28 -3.49 2.38 17.35
C GLU A 28 -4.49 1.27 16.99
N GLU A 29 -5.05 1.29 15.77
CA GLU A 29 -6.01 0.26 15.30
C GLU A 29 -5.40 -1.15 15.33
N CYS A 30 -4.11 -1.29 15.02
CA CYS A 30 -3.42 -2.57 15.12
C CYS A 30 -3.33 -3.09 16.56
N ASN A 31 -3.18 -2.19 17.55
CA ASN A 31 -3.17 -2.55 18.96
C ASN A 31 -4.58 -2.91 19.45
N GLU A 32 -5.61 -2.22 18.97
CA GLU A 32 -7.01 -2.53 19.29
C GLU A 32 -7.40 -3.89 18.72
N LEU A 33 -7.06 -4.18 17.46
CA LEU A 33 -7.23 -5.49 16.85
C LEU A 33 -6.47 -6.59 17.61
N ALA A 34 -5.23 -6.33 18.03
CA ALA A 34 -4.46 -7.28 18.83
C ALA A 34 -5.17 -7.58 20.17
N ALA A 35 -5.70 -6.55 20.84
CA ALA A 35 -6.43 -6.70 22.10
C ALA A 35 -7.77 -7.43 21.90
N ALA A 36 -8.51 -7.15 20.82
CA ALA A 36 -9.75 -7.85 20.47
C ALA A 36 -9.49 -9.33 20.18
N CYS A 37 -8.46 -9.66 19.40
CA CYS A 37 -8.02 -11.04 19.18
C CYS A 37 -7.72 -11.75 20.51
N ALA A 38 -6.94 -11.12 21.39
CA ALA A 38 -6.58 -11.68 22.70
C ALA A 38 -7.81 -11.91 23.59
N ARG A 39 -8.78 -11.00 23.60
CA ARG A 39 -10.04 -11.16 24.34
C ARG A 39 -10.90 -12.28 23.75
N PHE A 40 -10.99 -12.37 22.42
CA PHE A 40 -11.77 -13.40 21.73
C PHE A 40 -11.27 -14.81 22.04
N VAL A 41 -9.96 -15.07 21.92
CA VAL A 41 -9.38 -16.39 22.22
C VAL A 41 -9.47 -16.78 23.69
N ASN A 42 -9.59 -15.80 24.60
CA ASN A 42 -9.80 -16.03 26.03
C ASN A 42 -11.29 -16.06 26.41
N HIS A 43 -12.21 -16.10 25.45
CA HIS A 43 -13.66 -16.08 25.65
C HIS A 43 -14.17 -14.86 26.45
N LYS A 44 -13.45 -13.73 26.37
CA LYS A 44 -13.79 -12.43 26.98
C LYS A 44 -14.43 -11.44 26.02
N ALA A 45 -14.52 -11.80 24.73
CA ALA A 45 -15.20 -11.07 23.68
C ALA A 45 -15.73 -12.06 22.64
N ASN A 46 -16.60 -11.59 21.74
CA ASN A 46 -17.10 -12.40 20.62
C ASN A 46 -16.38 -12.01 19.31
N GLY A 47 -16.68 -12.73 18.23
CA GLY A 47 -16.08 -12.48 16.93
C GLY A 47 -16.43 -11.12 16.32
N ASN A 48 -17.51 -10.46 16.77
CA ASN A 48 -17.89 -9.14 16.28
C ASN A 48 -16.84 -8.09 16.66
N SER A 49 -16.31 -8.14 17.88
CA SER A 49 -15.23 -7.24 18.29
C SER A 49 -13.97 -7.44 17.43
N VAL A 50 -13.64 -8.67 17.01
CA VAL A 50 -12.51 -8.89 16.11
C VAL A 50 -12.79 -8.32 14.71
N ALA A 51 -14.01 -8.49 14.21
CA ALA A 51 -14.41 -8.00 12.90
C ALA A 51 -14.43 -6.46 12.81
N GLU A 52 -14.86 -5.80 13.89
CA GLU A 52 -14.86 -4.34 14.04
C GLU A 52 -13.44 -3.78 13.93
N GLU A 53 -12.53 -4.17 14.82
CA GLU A 53 -11.16 -3.66 14.79
C GLU A 53 -10.40 -4.06 13.50
N ALA A 54 -10.75 -5.21 12.90
CA ALA A 54 -10.17 -5.62 11.62
C ALA A 54 -10.61 -4.69 10.47
N ALA A 55 -11.87 -4.22 10.50
CA ALA A 55 -12.37 -3.27 9.54
C ALA A 55 -11.67 -1.91 9.69
N ASP A 56 -11.41 -1.47 10.92
CA ASP A 56 -10.69 -0.22 11.18
C ASP A 56 -9.24 -0.29 10.68
N VAL A 57 -8.52 -1.38 10.94
CA VAL A 57 -7.20 -1.64 10.35
C VAL A 57 -7.26 -1.66 8.81
N GLU A 58 -8.28 -2.29 8.22
CA GLU A 58 -8.43 -2.34 6.75
C GLU A 58 -8.61 -0.93 6.16
N ILE A 59 -9.47 -0.10 6.77
CA ILE A 59 -9.68 1.30 6.37
C ILE A 59 -8.36 2.09 6.46
N MET A 60 -7.60 1.90 7.53
CA MET A 60 -6.32 2.61 7.70
C MET A 60 -5.27 2.16 6.69
N ILE A 61 -5.24 0.87 6.31
CA ILE A 61 -4.39 0.38 5.21
C ILE A 61 -4.85 0.94 3.87
N GLU A 62 -6.16 1.03 3.61
CA GLU A 62 -6.71 1.66 2.40
C GLU A 62 -6.28 3.14 2.30
N GLN A 63 -6.27 3.89 3.41
CA GLN A 63 -5.75 5.26 3.44
C GLN A 63 -4.25 5.34 3.14
N LEU A 64 -3.43 4.45 3.69
CA LEU A 64 -1.99 4.44 3.36
C LEU A 64 -1.74 4.20 1.86
N ARG A 65 -2.49 3.29 1.25
CA ARG A 65 -2.43 3.02 -0.19
C ARG A 65 -2.79 4.27 -1.00
N HIS A 66 -3.93 4.88 -0.67
CA HIS A 66 -4.41 6.11 -1.28
C HIS A 66 -3.39 7.25 -1.17
N ASN A 67 -2.63 7.31 -0.08
CA ASN A 67 -1.58 8.31 0.16
C ASN A 67 -0.22 7.99 -0.51
N GLY A 68 -0.18 7.07 -1.48
CA GLY A 68 0.99 6.80 -2.32
C GLY A 68 1.83 5.59 -1.90
N MET A 69 1.36 4.75 -0.97
CA MET A 69 2.09 3.54 -0.56
C MET A 69 1.66 2.26 -1.30
N ASP A 70 0.68 2.34 -2.21
CA ASP A 70 0.04 1.16 -2.80
C ASP A 70 1.04 0.17 -3.44
N ALA A 71 1.88 0.67 -4.36
CA ALA A 71 2.88 -0.16 -5.05
C ALA A 71 3.87 -0.83 -4.09
N MET A 72 4.30 -0.11 -3.04
CA MET A 72 5.20 -0.64 -2.02
C MET A 72 4.52 -1.77 -1.23
N ILE A 73 3.27 -1.56 -0.81
CA ILE A 73 2.50 -2.54 -0.07
C ILE A 73 2.26 -3.79 -0.93
N GLU A 74 1.87 -3.65 -2.19
CA GLU A 74 1.67 -4.79 -3.10
C GLU A 74 2.96 -5.57 -3.37
N GLN A 75 4.09 -4.88 -3.51
CA GLN A 75 5.40 -5.54 -3.63
C GLN A 75 5.70 -6.40 -2.40
N HIS A 76 5.50 -5.85 -1.18
CA HIS A 76 5.71 -6.60 0.06
C HIS A 76 4.71 -7.75 0.22
N LYS A 77 3.43 -7.53 -0.11
CA LYS A 77 2.36 -8.52 -0.04
C LYS A 77 2.64 -9.70 -0.96
N THR A 78 2.96 -9.45 -2.23
CA THR A 78 3.32 -10.48 -3.23
C THR A 78 4.49 -11.35 -2.73
N ARG A 79 5.56 -10.73 -2.24
CA ARG A 79 6.72 -11.46 -1.69
C ARG A 79 6.35 -12.33 -0.49
N LYS A 80 5.52 -11.80 0.43
CA LYS A 80 5.10 -12.51 1.64
C LYS A 80 4.16 -13.67 1.31
N LEU A 81 3.25 -13.50 0.35
CA LEU A 81 2.36 -14.56 -0.13
C LEU A 81 3.13 -15.67 -0.86
N ASN A 82 4.08 -15.35 -1.74
CA ASN A 82 4.93 -16.36 -2.39
C ASN A 82 5.77 -17.15 -1.37
N ARG A 83 6.21 -16.51 -0.28
CA ARG A 83 6.87 -17.22 0.83
C ARG A 83 5.89 -18.12 1.58
N LEU A 84 4.66 -17.66 1.83
CA LEU A 84 3.64 -18.43 2.51
C LEU A 84 3.23 -19.65 1.67
N ALA A 85 2.96 -19.49 0.38
CA ALA A 85 2.63 -20.56 -0.56
C ALA A 85 3.65 -21.71 -0.49
N ARG A 86 4.95 -21.39 -0.58
CA ARG A 86 6.02 -22.38 -0.42
C ARG A 86 6.02 -23.08 0.93
N ARG A 87 5.72 -22.36 2.02
CA ARG A 87 5.65 -22.95 3.38
C ARG A 87 4.47 -23.91 3.54
N VAL A 88 3.38 -23.70 2.80
CA VAL A 88 2.19 -24.55 2.84
C VAL A 88 2.13 -25.57 1.70
N GLY A 89 3.24 -25.74 0.94
CA GLY A 89 3.34 -26.75 -0.12
C GLY A 89 2.56 -26.42 -1.39
N LEU A 90 2.15 -25.16 -1.58
CA LEU A 90 1.55 -24.70 -2.83
C LEU A 90 2.67 -24.24 -3.77
N ASP A 91 2.70 -24.83 -4.97
CA ASP A 91 3.47 -24.29 -6.07
C ASP A 91 2.87 -22.92 -6.43
N SER A 92 3.61 -21.86 -6.14
CA SER A 92 3.23 -20.54 -6.62
C SER A 92 3.47 -20.51 -8.12
N GLU A 93 2.41 -20.70 -8.92
CA GLU A 93 2.38 -20.19 -10.29
C GLU A 93 2.91 -18.75 -10.25
N PRO A 94 3.85 -18.37 -11.13
CA PRO A 94 4.29 -16.99 -11.19
C PRO A 94 3.04 -16.14 -11.45
N ALA A 95 2.66 -15.30 -10.49
CA ALA A 95 1.47 -14.46 -10.58
C ALA A 95 1.47 -13.74 -11.94
N SER A 96 0.70 -14.30 -12.87
CA SER A 96 0.57 -13.84 -14.25
C SER A 96 -0.83 -13.31 -14.41
N VAL A 97 -1.03 -12.10 -13.91
CA VAL A 97 -2.10 -11.22 -14.35
C VAL A 97 -1.44 -9.85 -14.48
N PHE A 98 -1.03 -9.51 -15.72
CA PHE A 98 -0.44 -8.23 -16.12
C PHE A 98 0.49 -7.57 -15.08
N SER A 99 1.69 -8.10 -14.92
CA SER A 99 2.75 -7.37 -14.21
C SER A 99 3.31 -6.28 -15.14
N PRO A 100 3.18 -4.98 -14.81
CA PRO A 100 3.69 -3.89 -15.65
C PRO A 100 5.18 -4.08 -15.92
N SER A 101 5.57 -3.92 -17.17
CA SER A 101 6.95 -3.99 -17.63
C SER A 101 7.81 -2.95 -16.90
N VAL A 102 9.12 -3.17 -16.86
CA VAL A 102 10.07 -2.19 -16.31
C VAL A 102 9.89 -0.82 -16.99
N ARG A 103 9.63 -0.80 -18.31
CA ARG A 103 9.42 0.43 -19.06
C ARG A 103 8.15 1.17 -18.63
N GLU A 104 7.05 0.47 -18.44
CA GLU A 104 5.79 1.06 -17.94
C GLU A 104 5.98 1.63 -16.53
N LEU A 105 6.62 0.88 -15.63
CA LEU A 105 6.90 1.35 -14.26
C LEU A 105 7.78 2.61 -14.25
N LEU A 106 8.81 2.67 -15.11
CA LEU A 106 9.66 3.86 -15.22
C LEU A 106 8.92 5.05 -15.82
N SER A 107 8.05 4.82 -16.81
CA SER A 107 7.22 5.86 -17.42
C SER A 107 6.27 6.47 -16.40
N GLU A 108 5.52 5.62 -15.69
CA GLU A 108 4.56 6.05 -14.67
C GLU A 108 5.25 6.74 -13.49
N ALA A 109 6.46 6.28 -13.10
CA ALA A 109 7.26 6.97 -12.10
C ALA A 109 7.70 8.38 -12.57
N GLY A 110 8.02 8.53 -13.86
CA GLY A 110 8.31 9.84 -14.47
C GLY A 110 7.09 10.76 -14.41
N ASP A 111 5.93 10.28 -14.86
CA ASP A 111 4.67 11.04 -14.83
C ASP A 111 4.32 11.49 -13.39
N ALA A 112 4.52 10.61 -12.41
CA ALA A 112 4.31 10.92 -10.99
C ALA A 112 5.30 11.97 -10.47
N LEU A 113 6.58 11.94 -10.89
CA LEU A 113 7.57 12.96 -10.52
C LEU A 113 7.24 14.33 -11.13
N ASP A 114 6.88 14.35 -12.41
CA ASP A 114 6.50 15.58 -13.12
C ASP A 114 5.26 16.23 -12.47
N MET A 115 4.29 15.41 -12.07
CA MET A 115 3.12 15.86 -11.32
C MET A 115 3.49 16.36 -9.92
N ALA A 116 4.39 15.67 -9.22
CA ALA A 116 4.85 16.08 -7.90
C ALA A 116 5.55 17.45 -7.94
N GLU A 117 6.44 17.68 -8.93
CA GLU A 117 7.12 18.95 -9.13
C GLU A 117 6.12 20.07 -9.44
N SER A 118 5.19 19.82 -10.37
CA SER A 118 4.14 20.77 -10.72
C SER A 118 3.29 21.19 -9.51
N LEU A 119 2.88 20.22 -8.68
CA LEU A 119 2.11 20.45 -7.46
C LEU A 119 2.91 21.15 -6.36
N TYR A 120 4.23 21.00 -6.34
CA TYR A 120 5.08 21.63 -5.31
C TYR A 120 5.36 23.10 -5.63
N ILE A 121 5.48 23.46 -6.91
CA ILE A 121 5.76 24.83 -7.35
C ILE A 121 4.49 25.69 -7.35
N ASP A 122 3.31 25.09 -7.57
CA ASP A 122 2.04 25.83 -7.50
C ASP A 122 1.70 26.23 -6.05
N ILE A 123 1.74 27.54 -5.79
CA ILE A 123 1.43 28.13 -4.48
C ILE A 123 0.00 27.83 -3.99
N ASN A 124 -0.91 27.50 -4.91
CA ASN A 124 -2.30 27.17 -4.57
C ASN A 124 -2.52 25.67 -4.37
N ALA A 125 -1.54 24.84 -4.73
CA ALA A 125 -1.61 23.39 -4.55
C ALA A 125 -1.19 22.98 -3.14
N SER A 126 -1.71 21.85 -2.69
CA SER A 126 -1.33 21.27 -1.39
C SER A 126 -0.07 20.42 -1.55
N ASN A 127 0.96 20.74 -0.77
CA ASN A 127 2.18 19.93 -0.66
C ASN A 127 1.91 18.47 -0.24
N ARG A 128 0.72 18.17 0.30
CA ARG A 128 0.32 16.79 0.61
C ARG A 128 0.11 15.96 -0.65
N HIS A 129 -0.46 16.55 -1.70
CA HIS A 129 -0.61 15.89 -3.00
C HIS A 129 0.74 15.70 -3.68
N ALA A 130 1.60 16.73 -3.65
CA ALA A 130 2.98 16.60 -4.13
C ALA A 130 3.71 15.45 -3.43
N ALA A 131 3.62 15.39 -2.09
CA ALA A 131 4.24 14.32 -1.31
C ALA A 131 3.66 12.94 -1.61
N ALA A 132 2.35 12.82 -1.88
CA ALA A 132 1.73 11.56 -2.27
C ALA A 132 2.24 11.07 -3.64
N GLN A 133 2.35 11.98 -4.61
CA GLN A 133 2.93 11.68 -5.93
C GLN A 133 4.41 11.27 -5.80
N THR A 134 5.19 11.95 -4.97
CA THR A 134 6.58 11.56 -4.68
C THR A 134 6.67 10.15 -4.09
N ARG A 135 5.81 9.80 -3.14
CA ARG A 135 5.77 8.44 -2.55
C ARG A 135 5.40 7.38 -3.59
N MET A 136 4.42 7.68 -4.44
CA MET A 136 4.02 6.81 -5.54
C MET A 136 5.21 6.56 -6.50
N ALA A 137 5.90 7.63 -6.92
CA ALA A 137 7.09 7.52 -7.77
C ALA A 137 8.18 6.64 -7.12
N ILE A 138 8.48 6.84 -5.83
CA ILE A 138 9.43 6.01 -5.09
C ILE A 138 9.00 4.53 -5.13
N GLY A 139 7.72 4.24 -4.88
CA GLY A 139 7.18 2.88 -4.92
C GLY A 139 7.35 2.22 -6.30
N LEU A 140 7.03 2.95 -7.37
CA LEU A 140 7.18 2.47 -8.76
C LEU A 140 8.64 2.22 -9.11
N LEU A 141 9.56 3.13 -8.72
CA LEU A 141 11.00 2.96 -8.93
C LEU A 141 11.55 1.73 -8.19
N MET A 142 11.13 1.51 -6.94
CA MET A 142 11.51 0.34 -6.17
C MET A 142 11.01 -0.96 -6.82
N GLN A 143 9.80 -0.95 -7.40
CA GLN A 143 9.26 -2.08 -8.13
C GLN A 143 10.03 -2.34 -9.44
N ALA A 144 10.34 -1.28 -10.20
CA ALA A 144 11.11 -1.37 -11.44
C ALA A 144 12.51 -1.96 -11.18
N ALA A 145 13.23 -1.42 -10.20
CA ALA A 145 14.57 -1.89 -9.84
C ALA A 145 14.56 -3.38 -9.47
N GLN A 146 13.58 -3.83 -8.69
CA GLN A 146 13.47 -5.24 -8.36
C GLN A 146 13.24 -6.12 -9.59
N LYS A 147 12.38 -5.68 -10.51
CA LYS A 147 12.05 -6.44 -11.71
C LYS A 147 13.27 -6.55 -12.64
N MET A 148 14.04 -5.47 -12.80
CA MET A 148 15.31 -5.48 -13.54
C MET A 148 16.27 -6.56 -13.01
N ILE A 149 16.48 -6.62 -11.69
CA ILE A 149 17.35 -7.63 -11.07
C ILE A 149 16.82 -9.05 -11.31
N SER A 150 15.51 -9.27 -11.14
CA SER A 150 14.89 -10.58 -11.39
C SER A 150 14.96 -11.01 -12.87
N GLU A 151 14.85 -10.07 -13.81
CA GLU A 151 15.03 -10.33 -15.24
C GLU A 151 16.48 -10.72 -15.56
N GLN A 152 17.45 -10.00 -15.00
CA GLN A 152 18.87 -10.28 -15.20
C GLN A 152 19.27 -11.66 -14.65
N GLN A 153 18.85 -12.00 -13.42
CA GLN A 153 19.13 -13.31 -12.81
C GLN A 153 18.59 -14.47 -13.65
N ARG A 154 17.40 -14.31 -14.27
CA ARG A 154 16.84 -15.33 -15.17
C ARG A 154 17.61 -15.48 -16.47
N ARG A 155 18.23 -14.39 -16.98
CA ARG A 155 19.09 -14.44 -18.17
C ARG A 155 20.39 -15.19 -17.85
N GLU A 156 20.99 -14.89 -16.71
CA GLU A 156 22.22 -15.54 -16.23
C GLU A 156 22.03 -17.03 -15.95
N GLN A 157 20.89 -17.45 -15.42
CA GLN A 157 20.58 -18.87 -15.19
C GLN A 157 20.33 -19.68 -16.48
N LYS A 158 20.09 -19.00 -17.60
CA LYS A 158 19.84 -19.62 -18.91
C LYS A 158 21.07 -19.63 -19.83
N ALA A 159 22.14 -18.93 -19.43
CA ALA A 159 23.43 -18.88 -20.13
C ALA A 159 24.36 -19.97 -19.60
#